data_AF-A0A0A2VXD0-F1
#
_entry.id   AF-A0A0A2VXD0-F1
#
_cell.length_a   1.000
_cell.length_b   1.000
_cell.length_c   1.000
_cell.angle_alpha   90.00
_cell.angle_beta   90.00
_cell.angle_gamma   90.00
#
_symmetry.space_group_name_H-M   'P 1'
#
loop_
_entity.id
_entity.type
_entity.pdbx_description
1 polymer ?
#
loop_
_entity_poly.entity_id
_entity_poly.type
_entity_poly.pdbx_seq_one_letter_code
_entity_poly.pdbx_strand_id
1 'polypeptide(L)'
;MPARAASAARPIQACQRCRQYKVGCDRARPHCSRCSKSRADCIYIGSDVALAIKTISETVSRQPLQQPHSQLTPPDTETPRKDLSSRSASPPEGERPASAAPKGRYSPGSAHFRSADLIPAKNYLAQAAKRDRAILSCTRCRRHKVRCDRRTPCGRCMKNNKESECRYSEPPLPDAAAVPQKPYKSLHGIATTYIDHRWDNRFRNLTHWTILLQEHIKPIDIKEECKTSISGMSLSINFPLGNLNDDTITVEELLSQLPRRSIQRVFISYFMETIEKTYHIVDEAAYERELRAFWMPGSVTPEDWLGVHFVILSLGCQVYNHHAFRTGQDIYEALPVRLLSGAELCLKRTPFLFHPSLNIIKMLSLMVIAKQVYAMSCHQADTCWQLTGLVARLATSMGLRTDVPVSDEPTPYEEKMKRRVWTLAVYMEMKQSLVCGMPLLLRSSDMAALL
;
A
#
# COMPACT_ATOMS: atom_id res chain seq x y z
N MET A 1 29.22 -15.82 -11.93
CA MET A 1 29.53 -14.41 -12.30
C MET A 1 29.11 -13.51 -11.15
N PRO A 2 29.95 -12.58 -10.65
CA PRO A 2 29.58 -11.66 -9.58
C PRO A 2 28.77 -10.47 -10.13
N ALA A 3 27.78 -10.01 -9.37
CA ALA A 3 26.92 -8.89 -9.75
C ALA A 3 27.63 -7.53 -9.62
N ARG A 4 27.34 -6.58 -10.53
CA ARG A 4 27.85 -5.21 -10.47
C ARG A 4 27.13 -4.40 -9.38
N ALA A 5 27.90 -3.78 -8.49
CA ALA A 5 27.38 -2.80 -7.54
C ALA A 5 26.91 -1.51 -8.26
N ALA A 6 25.81 -0.93 -7.80
CA ALA A 6 25.30 0.35 -8.31
C ALA A 6 26.20 1.53 -7.85
N SER A 7 26.49 2.48 -8.75
CA SER A 7 27.37 3.61 -8.44
C SER A 7 26.66 4.68 -7.60
N ALA A 8 27.10 4.88 -6.36
CA ALA A 8 26.67 6.01 -5.53
C ALA A 8 27.02 7.35 -6.20
N ALA A 9 26.07 8.28 -6.26
CA ALA A 9 26.27 9.60 -6.86
C ALA A 9 27.24 10.45 -6.02
N ARG A 10 28.24 11.09 -6.66
CA ARG A 10 29.23 11.92 -5.97
C ARG A 10 28.56 13.17 -5.34
N PRO A 11 28.91 13.54 -4.09
CA PRO A 11 28.31 14.68 -3.40
C PRO A 11 28.64 16.02 -4.07
N ILE A 12 27.68 16.93 -4.08
CA ILE A 12 27.77 18.23 -4.75
C ILE A 12 28.46 19.24 -3.84
N GLN A 13 29.61 19.77 -4.27
CA GLN A 13 30.52 20.58 -3.44
C GLN A 13 30.41 22.10 -3.71
N ALA A 14 29.51 22.56 -4.59
CA ALA A 14 29.34 23.97 -4.92
C ALA A 14 28.00 24.50 -4.39
N CYS A 15 27.95 25.78 -3.98
CA CYS A 15 26.72 26.38 -3.49
C CYS A 15 25.63 26.44 -4.59
N GLN A 16 24.37 26.46 -4.17
CA GLN A 16 23.20 26.45 -5.04
C GLN A 16 23.24 27.59 -6.06
N ARG A 17 23.61 28.81 -5.64
CA ARG A 17 23.69 29.98 -6.50
C ARG A 17 24.77 29.82 -7.59
N CYS A 18 25.99 29.45 -7.24
CA CYS A 18 27.03 29.18 -8.23
C CYS A 18 26.68 28.02 -9.16
N ARG A 19 25.99 26.99 -8.66
CA ARG A 19 25.47 25.87 -9.47
C ARG A 19 24.39 26.32 -10.47
N GLN A 20 23.43 27.14 -10.04
CA GLN A 20 22.35 27.68 -10.86
C GLN A 20 22.89 28.57 -11.99
N TYR A 21 23.79 29.49 -11.66
CA TYR A 21 24.46 30.35 -12.64
C TYR A 21 25.60 29.67 -13.42
N LYS A 22 25.93 28.40 -13.10
CA LYS A 22 27.00 27.59 -13.72
C LYS A 22 28.36 28.28 -13.74
N VAL A 23 28.70 28.93 -12.63
CA VAL A 23 29.96 29.67 -12.41
C VAL A 23 30.84 28.96 -11.39
N GLY A 24 32.15 29.21 -11.45
CA GLY A 24 33.10 28.69 -10.46
C GLY A 24 32.72 29.09 -9.04
N CYS A 25 32.73 28.11 -8.14
CA CYS A 25 32.54 28.26 -6.70
C CYS A 25 33.84 27.85 -6.01
N ASP A 26 34.42 28.78 -5.26
CA ASP A 26 35.61 28.62 -4.41
C ASP A 26 35.33 27.86 -3.10
N ARG A 27 34.05 27.54 -2.83
CA ARG A 27 33.58 26.68 -1.73
C ARG A 27 33.83 27.20 -0.30
N ALA A 28 34.31 28.44 -0.15
CA ALA A 28 34.42 29.08 1.14
C ALA A 28 33.06 29.16 1.87
N ARG A 29 33.12 29.08 3.21
CA ARG A 29 31.98 29.15 4.14
C ARG A 29 32.20 30.33 5.10
N PRO A 30 31.13 31.01 5.56
CA PRO A 30 29.71 30.75 5.25
C PRO A 30 29.30 31.12 3.81
N HIS A 31 29.98 32.08 3.18
CA HIS A 31 29.72 32.47 1.78
C HIS A 31 30.96 32.28 0.91
N CYS A 32 30.79 31.79 -0.31
CA CYS A 32 31.86 31.76 -1.31
C CYS A 32 32.18 33.19 -1.78
N SER A 33 33.43 33.43 -2.17
CA SER A 33 33.96 34.75 -2.54
C SER A 33 33.10 35.43 -3.61
N ARG A 34 32.57 34.65 -4.56
CA ARG A 34 31.73 35.17 -5.65
C ARG A 34 30.33 35.58 -5.19
N CYS A 35 29.73 34.87 -4.22
CA CYS A 35 28.44 35.24 -3.63
C CYS A 35 28.57 36.42 -2.65
N SER A 36 29.66 36.45 -1.87
CA SER A 36 30.00 37.58 -0.98
C SER A 36 30.17 38.88 -1.77
N LYS A 37 31.01 38.89 -2.82
CA LYS A 37 31.21 40.07 -3.70
C LYS A 37 29.95 40.56 -4.42
N SER A 38 28.95 39.69 -4.58
CA SER A 38 27.68 40.01 -5.22
C SER A 38 26.50 40.09 -4.24
N ARG A 39 26.78 40.24 -2.94
CA ARG A 39 25.84 40.46 -1.83
C ARG A 39 24.50 39.71 -1.95
N ALA A 40 24.54 38.41 -2.24
CA ALA A 40 23.33 37.60 -2.30
C ALA A 40 23.60 36.12 -2.01
N ASP A 41 22.54 35.42 -1.59
CA ASP A 41 22.62 34.23 -0.75
C ASP A 41 23.47 33.08 -1.30
N CYS A 42 24.20 32.44 -0.38
CA CYS A 42 25.16 31.39 -0.67
C CYS A 42 24.82 30.09 0.07
N ILE A 43 23.71 29.47 -0.32
CA ILE A 43 23.20 28.26 0.35
C ILE A 43 23.91 27.02 -0.20
N TYR A 44 24.37 26.12 0.69
CA TYR A 44 24.92 24.81 0.34
C TYR A 44 23.94 23.71 0.77
N ILE A 45 23.15 23.20 -0.18
CA ILE A 45 22.17 22.14 0.13
C ILE A 45 22.89 20.79 0.28
N GLY A 46 22.63 20.09 1.39
CA GLY A 46 23.07 18.71 1.62
C GLY A 46 24.50 18.55 2.15
N SER A 47 25.19 19.64 2.52
CA SER A 47 26.53 19.54 3.12
C SER A 47 26.54 19.19 4.60
N ASP A 48 25.45 19.48 5.30
CA ASP A 48 25.49 19.55 6.77
C ASP A 48 25.33 18.14 7.37
N VAL A 49 24.67 17.23 6.66
CA VAL A 49 24.66 15.79 6.94
C VAL A 49 26.06 15.19 6.77
N ALA A 50 26.78 15.52 5.70
CA ALA A 50 28.13 15.03 5.47
C ALA A 50 29.15 15.59 6.48
N LEU A 51 28.95 16.83 6.94
CA LEU A 51 29.75 17.43 8.00
C LEU A 51 29.44 16.79 9.36
N ALA A 52 28.15 16.61 9.69
CA ALA A 52 27.73 15.94 10.93
C ALA A 52 28.27 14.50 11.03
N ILE A 53 28.21 13.71 9.96
CA ILE A 53 28.81 12.36 9.90
C ILE A 53 30.32 12.43 10.18
N LYS A 54 31.03 13.43 9.65
CA LYS A 54 32.46 13.58 9.89
C LYS A 54 32.77 13.98 11.34
N THR A 55 32.01 14.93 11.90
CA THR A 55 32.12 15.34 13.31
C THR A 55 31.83 14.18 14.26
N ILE A 56 30.80 13.37 13.99
CA ILE A 56 30.46 12.17 14.79
C ILE A 56 31.59 11.12 14.71
N SER A 57 32.17 10.91 13.52
CA SER A 57 33.31 9.99 13.38
C SER A 57 34.57 10.48 14.11
N GLU A 58 34.75 11.80 14.26
CA GLU A 58 35.89 12.39 14.98
C GLU A 58 35.68 12.44 16.51
N THR A 59 34.43 12.52 17.00
CA THR A 59 34.14 12.47 18.45
C THR A 59 34.14 11.05 19.02
N VAL A 60 33.68 10.04 18.27
CA VAL A 60 33.66 8.64 18.72
C VAL A 60 35.08 8.09 18.99
N SER A 61 36.12 8.65 18.37
CA SER A 61 37.51 8.21 18.57
C SER A 61 38.21 8.78 19.82
N ARG A 62 37.53 9.49 20.74
CA ARG A 62 38.20 10.34 21.75
C ARG A 62 37.77 10.23 23.23
N GLN A 63 36.99 9.24 23.66
CA GLN A 63 36.68 9.06 25.10
C GLN A 63 36.92 7.62 25.61
N PRO A 64 37.79 7.43 26.63
CA PRO A 64 37.92 6.17 27.35
C PRO A 64 36.81 5.95 28.40
N LEU A 65 36.60 4.69 28.78
CA LEU A 65 35.61 4.27 29.77
C LEU A 65 36.02 4.61 31.22
N GLN A 66 35.08 5.07 32.04
CA GLN A 66 35.14 4.99 33.50
C GLN A 66 33.81 4.47 34.08
N GLN A 67 33.90 3.76 35.19
CA GLN A 67 32.82 2.98 35.82
C GLN A 67 31.96 3.83 36.77
N PRO A 68 30.68 3.47 37.00
CA PRO A 68 29.83 4.17 37.96
C PRO A 68 29.95 3.58 39.38
N HIS A 69 30.07 4.44 40.39
CA HIS A 69 29.85 4.08 41.80
C HIS A 69 28.38 4.28 42.21
N SER A 70 27.91 3.42 43.11
CA SER A 70 26.56 3.39 43.67
C SER A 70 26.49 4.02 45.06
N GLN A 71 25.46 4.85 45.34
CA GLN A 71 24.96 5.10 46.70
C GLN A 71 23.42 5.23 46.72
N LEU A 72 22.81 4.83 47.85
CA LEU A 72 21.38 4.70 48.12
C LEU A 72 20.98 5.60 49.29
N THR A 73 19.74 6.14 49.29
CA THR A 73 18.92 6.40 50.49
C THR A 73 17.45 6.72 50.11
N PRO A 74 16.46 6.04 50.70
CA PRO A 74 15.09 6.54 50.89
C PRO A 74 14.77 6.85 52.39
N PRO A 75 13.66 7.54 52.71
CA PRO A 75 13.32 7.93 54.09
C PRO A 75 12.34 6.96 54.82
N ASP A 76 12.36 7.02 56.15
CA ASP A 76 11.43 6.42 57.12
C ASP A 76 10.01 7.08 57.05
N THR A 77 8.90 6.60 57.64
CA THR A 77 8.69 6.15 59.04
C THR A 77 7.41 5.30 59.28
N GLU A 78 7.50 4.33 60.19
CA GLU A 78 6.50 3.87 61.21
C GLU A 78 5.10 3.29 60.82
N THR A 79 4.45 2.33 61.52
CA THR A 79 4.80 1.25 62.50
C THR A 79 3.65 0.15 62.46
N PRO A 80 3.34 -0.75 63.43
CA PRO A 80 3.57 -2.19 63.24
C PRO A 80 2.38 -3.14 63.52
N ARG A 81 2.51 -4.46 63.20
CA ARG A 81 1.87 -5.56 63.99
C ARG A 81 2.35 -6.99 63.64
N LYS A 82 2.92 -7.64 64.66
CA LYS A 82 2.83 -9.06 65.07
C LYS A 82 3.27 -10.21 64.13
N ASP A 83 4.45 -10.75 64.47
CA ASP A 83 4.68 -12.11 64.99
C ASP A 83 3.97 -13.33 64.37
N LEU A 84 4.81 -14.28 63.89
CA LEU A 84 4.91 -15.71 64.23
C LEU A 84 5.53 -16.45 63.02
N SER A 85 6.81 -16.85 63.07
CA SER A 85 7.26 -18.21 63.46
C SER A 85 6.70 -19.32 62.54
N SER A 86 7.48 -20.26 61.97
CA SER A 86 8.82 -20.74 62.33
C SER A 86 9.38 -21.72 61.29
N ARG A 87 10.72 -21.93 61.31
CA ARG A 87 11.48 -23.18 60.98
C ARG A 87 11.33 -23.83 59.58
N SER A 88 12.26 -24.67 59.10
CA SER A 88 13.73 -24.78 59.18
C SER A 88 14.20 -26.04 58.41
N ALA A 89 15.43 -26.00 57.88
CA ALA A 89 16.29 -27.15 57.52
C ALA A 89 15.99 -27.94 56.22
N SER A 90 17.04 -28.63 55.74
CA SER A 90 17.20 -29.18 54.38
C SER A 90 17.74 -30.64 54.40
N PRO A 91 18.56 -31.14 53.46
CA PRO A 91 18.27 -32.29 52.58
C PRO A 91 19.05 -33.58 53.00
N PRO A 92 19.25 -34.66 52.18
CA PRO A 92 20.08 -34.65 50.95
C PRO A 92 19.69 -35.60 49.77
N GLU A 93 20.18 -35.23 48.57
CA GLU A 93 20.90 -36.00 47.50
C GLU A 93 20.39 -37.30 46.80
N GLY A 94 20.64 -37.39 45.46
CA GLY A 94 20.49 -38.57 44.60
C GLY A 94 20.70 -38.28 43.08
N GLU A 95 21.45 -39.10 42.33
CA GLU A 95 22.10 -38.78 41.01
C GLU A 95 21.59 -39.60 39.78
N ARG A 96 21.80 -39.24 38.48
CA ARG A 96 22.34 -38.01 37.83
C ARG A 96 21.65 -37.57 36.50
N PRO A 97 21.93 -38.07 35.25
CA PRO A 97 21.97 -37.11 34.12
C PRO A 97 21.32 -37.52 32.77
N ALA A 98 20.92 -36.52 31.96
CA ALA A 98 20.92 -36.61 30.48
C ALA A 98 20.93 -35.23 29.77
N SER A 99 21.96 -35.02 28.95
CA SER A 99 22.13 -34.07 27.82
C SER A 99 20.97 -33.19 27.31
N ALA A 100 21.22 -31.88 27.08
CA ALA A 100 21.43 -31.31 25.72
C ALA A 100 21.64 -29.77 25.69
N ALA A 101 22.32 -29.32 24.64
CA ALA A 101 22.87 -27.99 24.29
C ALA A 101 21.96 -26.72 24.37
N PRO A 102 22.53 -25.48 24.30
CA PRO A 102 21.91 -24.28 24.86
C PRO A 102 21.02 -23.47 23.91
N LYS A 103 20.07 -22.73 24.50
CA LYS A 103 19.23 -21.71 23.85
C LYS A 103 19.89 -20.32 23.94
N GLY A 104 20.21 -19.70 22.80
CA GLY A 104 20.57 -18.28 22.74
C GLY A 104 19.32 -17.41 22.67
N ARG A 105 19.00 -16.66 23.73
CA ARG A 105 17.95 -15.62 23.71
C ARG A 105 18.56 -14.28 23.31
N TYR A 106 17.89 -13.55 22.44
CA TYR A 106 18.03 -12.10 22.30
C TYR A 106 16.64 -11.47 22.33
N SER A 107 16.33 -10.78 23.42
CA SER A 107 15.15 -9.91 23.53
C SER A 107 15.61 -8.46 23.38
N PRO A 108 15.06 -7.66 22.44
CA PRO A 108 15.34 -6.23 22.38
C PRO A 108 14.57 -5.47 23.45
N GLY A 109 15.21 -4.50 24.09
CA GLY A 109 14.56 -3.61 25.05
C GLY A 109 13.63 -2.60 24.39
N SER A 110 12.60 -2.18 25.14
CA SER A 110 11.67 -1.10 24.77
C SER A 110 12.41 0.21 24.50
N ALA A 111 12.07 0.87 23.39
CA ALA A 111 12.46 2.24 23.10
C ALA A 111 11.20 3.09 22.88
N HIS A 112 10.80 3.86 23.89
CA HIS A 112 9.90 4.99 23.67
C HIS A 112 10.59 6.02 22.77
N PHE A 113 9.93 6.44 21.69
CA PHE A 113 10.27 7.69 21.02
C PHE A 113 9.01 8.50 20.72
N ARG A 114 9.09 9.81 21.00
CA ARG A 114 7.97 10.75 20.88
C ARG A 114 7.84 11.26 19.45
N SER A 115 6.61 11.52 19.04
CA SER A 115 6.27 12.18 17.78
C SER A 115 6.68 13.66 17.80
N ALA A 116 7.52 14.08 16.85
CA ALA A 116 7.66 15.47 16.40
C ALA A 116 8.33 15.51 15.01
N ASP A 117 8.02 16.56 14.23
CA ASP A 117 8.76 17.06 13.06
C ASP A 117 8.75 16.22 11.75
N LEU A 118 7.59 16.20 11.07
CA LEU A 118 7.50 15.93 9.63
C LEU A 118 7.69 17.21 8.80
N ILE A 119 8.72 17.24 7.96
CA ILE A 119 8.98 18.34 6.99
C ILE A 119 8.24 18.04 5.67
N PRO A 120 7.57 19.03 5.01
CA PRO A 120 6.76 18.76 3.82
C PRO A 120 7.58 18.37 2.58
N ALA A 121 7.23 17.24 1.95
CA ALA A 121 7.87 16.77 0.73
C ALA A 121 7.45 17.60 -0.51
N LYS A 122 8.34 18.46 -1.00
CA LYS A 122 8.15 19.16 -2.31
C LYS A 122 8.86 18.43 -3.45
N ASN A 123 8.04 17.95 -4.41
CA ASN A 123 8.31 17.78 -5.84
C ASN A 123 9.73 17.39 -6.30
N TYR A 124 9.96 16.08 -6.49
CA TYR A 124 11.17 15.54 -7.15
C TYR A 124 11.02 15.23 -8.65
N LEU A 125 9.85 15.46 -9.26
CA LEU A 125 9.59 15.18 -10.68
C LEU A 125 9.85 16.41 -11.59
N ALA A 126 11.12 16.80 -11.71
CA ALA A 126 11.57 17.79 -12.70
C ALA A 126 13.06 17.64 -13.06
N GLN A 127 13.45 16.52 -13.70
CA GLN A 127 14.77 16.45 -14.36
C GLN A 127 14.70 17.08 -15.76
N ALA A 128 15.28 18.28 -15.89
CA ALA A 128 15.21 19.09 -17.09
C ALA A 128 15.99 18.48 -18.27
N ALA A 129 15.37 18.48 -19.46
CA ALA A 129 16.02 18.16 -20.72
C ALA A 129 17.20 19.11 -20.99
N LYS A 130 18.33 18.55 -21.42
CA LYS A 130 19.62 19.23 -21.53
C LYS A 130 19.77 19.83 -22.93
N ARG A 131 19.48 21.12 -23.11
CA ARG A 131 19.67 21.83 -24.40
C ARG A 131 21.14 21.79 -24.83
N ASP A 132 21.39 21.30 -26.04
CA ASP A 132 22.71 21.32 -26.68
C ASP A 132 23.12 22.75 -27.10
N ARG A 133 24.44 22.99 -27.17
CA ARG A 133 25.00 24.30 -27.55
C ARG A 133 25.41 24.30 -29.02
N ALA A 134 25.01 25.34 -29.74
CA ALA A 134 25.34 25.53 -31.15
C ALA A 134 26.87 25.55 -31.41
N ILE A 135 27.29 24.92 -32.51
CA ILE A 135 28.68 24.79 -32.92
C ILE A 135 29.02 25.86 -33.95
N LEU A 136 29.95 26.76 -33.63
CA LEU A 136 30.26 27.97 -34.41
C LEU A 136 31.48 27.84 -35.34
N SER A 137 31.97 26.62 -35.61
CA SER A 137 33.14 26.36 -36.46
C SER A 137 32.76 25.39 -37.58
N CYS A 138 33.31 25.57 -38.79
CA CYS A 138 33.03 24.65 -39.90
C CYS A 138 33.48 23.22 -39.56
N THR A 139 32.83 22.23 -40.16
CA THR A 139 33.03 20.81 -39.88
C THR A 139 34.48 20.39 -40.12
N ARG A 140 35.12 20.89 -41.19
CA ARG A 140 36.53 20.63 -41.51
C ARG A 140 37.48 21.22 -40.45
N CYS A 141 37.38 22.50 -40.11
CA CYS A 141 38.22 23.10 -39.06
C CYS A 141 38.00 22.43 -37.70
N ARG A 142 36.75 22.05 -37.37
CA ARG A 142 36.43 21.30 -36.15
C ARG A 142 37.07 19.90 -36.13
N ARG A 143 36.99 19.15 -37.24
CA ARG A 143 37.60 17.82 -37.38
C ARG A 143 39.13 17.88 -37.21
N HIS A 144 39.77 18.89 -37.79
CA HIS A 144 41.21 19.13 -37.64
C HIS A 144 41.58 19.91 -36.35
N LYS A 145 40.60 20.25 -35.50
CA LYS A 145 40.78 21.01 -34.24
C LYS A 145 41.54 22.35 -34.40
N VAL A 146 41.43 22.99 -35.56
CA VAL A 146 42.07 24.28 -35.87
C VAL A 146 41.09 25.45 -35.77
N ARG A 147 41.61 26.67 -35.55
CA ARG A 147 40.81 27.90 -35.50
C ARG A 147 40.10 28.14 -36.83
N CYS A 148 38.80 28.40 -36.76
CA CYS A 148 37.95 28.80 -37.88
C CYS A 148 37.65 30.30 -37.80
N ASP A 149 37.82 31.02 -38.91
CA ASP A 149 37.52 32.45 -39.06
C ASP A 149 36.06 32.74 -39.43
N ARG A 150 35.23 31.69 -39.54
CA ARG A 150 33.75 31.73 -39.62
C ARG A 150 33.15 32.39 -40.88
N ARG A 151 33.97 32.70 -41.89
CA ARG A 151 33.52 33.08 -43.23
C ARG A 151 33.11 31.84 -44.04
N THR A 152 32.31 32.02 -45.10
CA THR A 152 31.82 30.94 -45.97
C THR A 152 32.24 31.21 -47.43
N PRO A 153 33.23 30.48 -47.99
CA PRO A 153 34.13 29.52 -47.33
C PRO A 153 35.08 30.20 -46.33
N CYS A 154 35.61 29.43 -45.37
CA CYS A 154 36.50 29.98 -44.35
C CYS A 154 37.92 30.16 -44.90
N GLY A 155 38.64 31.21 -44.50
CA GLY A 155 39.94 31.56 -45.06
C GLY A 155 41.00 30.47 -44.90
N ARG A 156 40.90 29.62 -43.87
CA ARG A 156 41.76 28.43 -43.69
C ARG A 156 41.45 27.32 -44.70
N CYS A 157 40.19 27.18 -45.13
CA CYS A 157 39.79 26.24 -46.18
C CYS A 157 40.13 26.75 -47.58
N MET A 158 39.98 28.06 -47.83
CA MET A 158 40.42 28.68 -49.08
C MET A 158 41.92 28.53 -49.30
N LYS A 159 42.75 28.92 -48.31
CA LYS A 159 44.22 28.79 -48.38
C LYS A 159 44.74 27.36 -48.56
N ASN A 160 43.90 26.35 -48.40
CA ASN A 160 44.26 24.95 -48.57
C ASN A 160 43.64 24.34 -49.85
N ASN A 161 43.04 25.14 -50.75
CA ASN A 161 42.29 24.73 -51.95
C ASN A 161 41.18 23.71 -51.66
N LYS A 162 40.40 23.99 -50.60
CA LYS A 162 39.38 23.08 -50.03
C LYS A 162 38.10 23.81 -49.64
N GLU A 163 37.64 24.74 -50.48
CA GLU A 163 36.37 25.47 -50.28
C GLU A 163 35.17 24.53 -50.26
N SER A 164 35.12 23.56 -51.18
CA SER A 164 34.00 22.62 -51.35
C SER A 164 33.74 21.74 -50.13
N GLU A 165 34.75 21.52 -49.29
CA GLU A 165 34.66 20.77 -48.03
C GLU A 165 34.36 21.68 -46.81
N CYS A 166 34.26 22.99 -46.99
CA CYS A 166 34.06 23.97 -45.91
C CYS A 166 32.58 24.17 -45.55
N ARG A 167 31.94 23.13 -45.01
CA ARG A 167 30.53 23.19 -44.56
C ARG A 167 30.41 23.58 -43.09
N TYR A 168 29.39 24.35 -42.74
CA TYR A 168 28.98 24.58 -41.35
C TYR A 168 27.83 23.62 -41.04
N SER A 169 27.73 23.18 -39.78
CA SER A 169 26.52 22.47 -39.34
C SER A 169 25.36 23.47 -39.34
N GLU A 170 24.33 23.19 -40.13
CA GLU A 170 23.06 23.90 -40.00
C GLU A 170 22.57 23.77 -38.55
N PRO A 171 21.90 24.80 -37.99
CA PRO A 171 21.11 24.59 -36.79
C PRO A 171 20.14 23.44 -37.06
N PRO A 172 19.83 22.57 -36.08
CA PRO A 172 18.66 21.72 -36.23
C PRO A 172 17.48 22.65 -36.55
N LEU A 173 16.78 22.37 -37.66
CA LEU A 173 15.51 23.01 -37.96
C LEU A 173 14.66 22.93 -36.68
N PRO A 174 13.99 24.02 -36.25
CA PRO A 174 13.19 24.01 -35.03
C PRO A 174 12.24 22.80 -35.10
N ASP A 175 12.34 21.92 -34.10
CA ASP A 175 11.97 20.51 -34.19
C ASP A 175 10.73 20.30 -35.06
N ALA A 176 10.91 19.52 -36.15
CA ALA A 176 9.89 19.22 -37.15
C ALA A 176 8.55 18.99 -36.44
N ALA A 177 7.62 19.92 -36.68
CA ALA A 177 6.62 20.38 -35.72
C ALA A 177 6.30 19.35 -34.64
N ALA A 178 6.72 19.63 -33.40
CA ALA A 178 6.44 18.83 -32.21
C ALA A 178 5.03 18.26 -32.32
N VAL A 179 4.93 16.98 -32.70
CA VAL A 179 3.66 16.32 -33.04
C VAL A 179 2.73 16.64 -31.89
N PRO A 180 1.60 17.36 -32.12
CA PRO A 180 0.84 17.95 -31.02
C PRO A 180 0.51 16.81 -30.08
N GLN A 181 1.20 16.79 -28.93
CA GLN A 181 1.06 15.71 -27.99
C GLN A 181 -0.38 15.80 -27.55
N LYS A 182 -1.21 14.85 -28.01
CA LYS A 182 -2.62 14.76 -27.64
C LYS A 182 -2.64 14.99 -26.13
N PRO A 183 -3.32 16.05 -25.65
CA PRO A 183 -3.13 16.54 -24.29
C PRO A 183 -3.21 15.34 -23.36
N TYR A 184 -2.15 15.11 -22.58
CA TYR A 184 -2.02 13.92 -21.76
C TYR A 184 -3.35 13.70 -21.06
N LYS A 185 -4.06 12.62 -21.42
CA LYS A 185 -5.39 12.35 -20.86
C LYS A 185 -5.22 12.39 -19.35
N SER A 186 -6.09 13.14 -18.68
CA SER A 186 -6.09 13.18 -17.22
C SER A 186 -6.02 11.74 -16.69
N LEU A 187 -5.27 11.52 -15.60
CA LEU A 187 -5.23 10.22 -14.94
C LEU A 187 -6.64 9.79 -14.46
N HIS A 188 -7.56 10.75 -14.34
CA HIS A 188 -8.98 10.54 -14.14
C HIS A 188 -9.59 9.67 -15.25
N GLY A 189 -10.21 8.55 -14.88
CA GLY A 189 -10.88 7.63 -15.79
C GLY A 189 -10.02 6.51 -16.38
N ILE A 190 -8.69 6.62 -16.39
CA ILE A 190 -7.81 5.60 -17.02
C ILE A 190 -8.01 4.22 -16.38
N ALA A 191 -8.10 4.17 -15.04
CA ALA A 191 -8.24 2.92 -14.30
C ALA A 191 -9.69 2.38 -14.24
N THR A 192 -10.70 3.18 -14.61
CA THR A 192 -12.13 2.84 -14.45
C THR A 192 -12.90 2.67 -15.76
N THR A 193 -12.28 2.99 -16.91
CA THR A 193 -12.90 2.90 -18.25
C THR A 193 -12.20 1.89 -19.18
N TYR A 194 -11.34 1.02 -18.64
CA TYR A 194 -10.64 0.00 -19.42
C TYR A 194 -11.60 -1.12 -19.85
N ILE A 195 -11.73 -1.33 -21.16
CA ILE A 195 -12.44 -2.45 -21.77
C ILE A 195 -11.40 -3.48 -22.23
N ASP A 196 -11.44 -4.71 -21.70
CA ASP A 196 -10.46 -5.74 -22.05
C ASP A 196 -10.86 -6.52 -23.31
N HIS A 197 -10.51 -6.00 -24.47
CA HIS A 197 -10.69 -6.69 -25.76
C HIS A 197 -9.86 -7.98 -25.93
N ARG A 198 -9.13 -8.42 -24.89
CA ARG A 198 -8.34 -9.66 -24.89
C ARG A 198 -8.62 -10.53 -23.67
N TRP A 199 -9.80 -10.40 -23.06
CA TRP A 199 -10.19 -11.23 -21.91
C TRP A 199 -10.07 -12.74 -22.21
N ASP A 200 -10.44 -13.17 -23.43
CA ASP A 200 -10.35 -14.59 -23.86
C ASP A 200 -8.92 -15.14 -23.92
N ASN A 201 -7.91 -14.26 -24.04
CA ASN A 201 -6.49 -14.66 -24.07
C ASN A 201 -5.86 -14.74 -22.66
N ARG A 202 -6.66 -14.57 -21.59
CA ARG A 202 -6.20 -14.75 -20.22
C ARG A 202 -5.98 -16.21 -19.90
N PHE A 203 -5.06 -16.50 -18.97
CA PHE A 203 -4.86 -17.86 -18.49
C PHE A 203 -6.15 -18.43 -17.90
N ARG A 204 -6.49 -19.66 -18.30
CA ARG A 204 -7.58 -20.48 -17.78
C ARG A 204 -7.10 -21.92 -17.69
N ASN A 205 -7.49 -22.62 -16.63
CA ASN A 205 -7.26 -24.04 -16.44
C ASN A 205 -8.38 -24.88 -17.11
N LEU A 206 -8.19 -26.20 -17.18
CA LEU A 206 -9.13 -27.13 -17.83
C LEU A 206 -10.53 -27.18 -17.16
N THR A 207 -10.74 -26.58 -15.99
CA THR A 207 -12.07 -26.52 -15.36
C THR A 207 -12.85 -25.27 -15.75
N HIS A 208 -12.29 -24.36 -16.55
CA HIS A 208 -13.01 -23.16 -16.99
C HIS A 208 -14.08 -23.49 -18.03
N TRP A 209 -15.25 -22.89 -17.87
CA TRP A 209 -16.40 -23.13 -18.75
C TRP A 209 -16.10 -22.86 -20.24
N THR A 210 -15.31 -21.83 -20.59
CA THR A 210 -15.00 -21.56 -22.01
C THR A 210 -14.20 -22.69 -22.67
N ILE A 211 -13.31 -23.37 -21.93
CA ILE A 211 -12.52 -24.49 -22.45
C ILE A 211 -13.43 -25.71 -22.65
N LEU A 212 -14.28 -26.01 -21.67
CA LEU A 212 -15.27 -27.10 -21.77
C LEU A 212 -16.25 -26.90 -22.94
N LEU A 213 -16.65 -25.65 -23.24
CA LEU A 213 -17.47 -25.35 -24.41
C LEU A 213 -16.70 -25.48 -25.73
N GLN A 214 -15.42 -25.10 -25.77
CA GLN A 214 -14.57 -25.25 -26.96
C GLN A 214 -14.31 -26.72 -27.32
N GLU A 215 -14.22 -27.62 -26.34
CA GLU A 215 -14.03 -29.06 -26.56
C GLU A 215 -15.30 -29.78 -27.04
N HIS A 216 -16.49 -29.21 -26.81
CA HIS A 216 -17.77 -29.90 -27.05
C HIS A 216 -18.75 -29.21 -28.00
N ILE A 217 -18.53 -27.94 -28.36
CA ILE A 217 -19.43 -27.20 -29.24
C ILE A 217 -18.62 -26.64 -30.42
N LYS A 218 -19.08 -26.89 -31.66
CA LYS A 218 -18.56 -26.20 -32.87
C LYS A 218 -18.58 -24.69 -32.60
N PRO A 219 -17.59 -23.90 -33.05
CA PRO A 219 -17.48 -22.49 -32.69
C PRO A 219 -18.74 -21.73 -33.10
N ILE A 220 -19.61 -21.50 -32.13
CA ILE A 220 -20.68 -20.51 -32.22
C ILE A 220 -19.94 -19.18 -32.23
N ASP A 221 -20.20 -18.35 -33.23
CA ASP A 221 -19.69 -16.97 -33.31
C ASP A 221 -20.44 -16.15 -32.25
N ILE A 222 -20.09 -16.39 -30.97
CA ILE A 222 -20.59 -15.66 -29.81
C ILE A 222 -19.94 -14.27 -29.86
N LYS A 223 -20.48 -13.43 -30.74
CA LYS A 223 -20.36 -11.98 -30.68
C LYS A 223 -21.18 -11.47 -29.50
N GLU A 224 -20.79 -11.89 -28.30
CA GLU A 224 -21.19 -11.21 -27.09
C GLU A 224 -20.51 -9.83 -27.09
N GLU A 225 -21.18 -8.88 -27.75
CA GLU A 225 -21.21 -7.54 -27.20
C GLU A 225 -21.68 -7.69 -25.74
N CYS A 226 -20.73 -7.66 -24.81
CA CYS A 226 -20.97 -7.73 -23.37
C CYS A 226 -21.65 -6.41 -22.91
N LYS A 227 -22.86 -6.17 -23.40
CA LYS A 227 -23.79 -5.14 -22.99
C LYS A 227 -24.43 -5.56 -21.67
N THR A 228 -23.60 -5.75 -20.64
CA THR A 228 -24.05 -5.82 -19.24
C THR A 228 -24.46 -4.43 -18.76
N SER A 229 -25.42 -3.83 -19.45
CA SER A 229 -26.29 -2.77 -18.94
C SER A 229 -27.56 -3.41 -18.39
N ILE A 230 -27.40 -4.35 -17.45
CA ILE A 230 -28.43 -4.62 -16.46
C ILE A 230 -28.42 -3.38 -15.56
N SER A 231 -29.54 -2.68 -15.45
CA SER A 231 -29.65 -1.52 -14.56
C SER A 231 -29.47 -1.97 -13.10
N GLY A 232 -28.40 -1.53 -12.45
CA GLY A 232 -28.17 -1.80 -11.03
C GLY A 232 -26.71 -1.63 -10.64
N MET A 233 -26.38 -0.47 -10.05
CA MET A 233 -25.19 -0.26 -9.19
C MET A 233 -23.83 -0.77 -9.74
N SER A 234 -23.21 0.02 -10.63
CA SER A 234 -21.84 -0.24 -11.08
C SER A 234 -20.80 0.14 -10.01
N LEU A 235 -20.20 -0.86 -9.36
CA LEU A 235 -18.99 -0.67 -8.56
C LEU A 235 -17.76 -0.50 -9.46
N SER A 236 -16.82 0.35 -9.04
CA SER A 236 -15.51 0.51 -9.68
C SER A 236 -14.85 -0.86 -9.90
N ILE A 237 -14.28 -1.09 -11.09
CA ILE A 237 -13.55 -2.34 -11.40
C ILE A 237 -12.43 -2.63 -10.38
N ASN A 238 -11.83 -1.58 -9.81
CA ASN A 238 -10.77 -1.65 -8.81
C ASN A 238 -11.29 -1.69 -7.35
N PHE A 239 -12.60 -1.61 -7.09
CA PHE A 239 -13.17 -1.68 -5.74
C PHE A 239 -12.67 -2.96 -5.02
N PRO A 240 -12.21 -2.88 -3.75
CA PRO A 240 -12.20 -1.72 -2.82
C PRO A 240 -10.87 -0.95 -2.79
N LEU A 241 -10.04 -1.05 -3.83
CA LEU A 241 -8.75 -0.39 -3.98
C LEU A 241 -8.80 0.67 -5.10
N GLY A 242 -9.96 1.33 -5.25
CA GLY A 242 -10.15 2.39 -6.23
C GLY A 242 -9.47 3.69 -5.81
N ASN A 243 -9.36 4.64 -6.74
CA ASN A 243 -9.00 6.00 -6.36
C ASN A 243 -10.28 6.75 -5.95
N LEU A 244 -10.41 7.05 -4.67
CA LEU A 244 -11.42 7.97 -4.13
C LEU A 244 -10.70 9.29 -3.91
N ASN A 245 -11.21 10.40 -4.43
CA ASN A 245 -10.58 11.71 -4.31
C ASN A 245 -10.87 12.36 -2.94
N ASP A 246 -10.72 11.61 -1.85
CA ASP A 246 -11.36 11.89 -0.54
C ASP A 246 -10.44 11.70 0.67
N ASP A 247 -9.16 12.04 0.53
CA ASP A 247 -8.19 12.08 1.66
C ASP A 247 -8.59 13.09 2.78
N THR A 248 -9.67 13.85 2.59
CA THR A 248 -10.15 14.91 3.48
C THR A 248 -11.44 14.60 4.27
N ILE A 249 -12.14 13.48 4.00
CA ILE A 249 -13.40 13.16 4.70
C ILE A 249 -13.16 12.89 6.19
N THR A 250 -13.95 13.53 7.06
CA THR A 250 -13.89 13.32 8.52
C THR A 250 -14.71 12.12 8.97
N VAL A 251 -14.49 11.65 10.21
CA VAL A 251 -15.26 10.51 10.76
C VAL A 251 -16.73 10.89 10.93
N GLU A 252 -17.03 12.14 11.28
CA GLU A 252 -18.39 12.67 11.45
C GLU A 252 -19.15 12.66 10.11
N GLU A 253 -18.49 13.08 9.02
CA GLU A 253 -19.07 13.07 7.68
C GLU A 253 -19.29 11.64 7.17
N LEU A 254 -18.37 10.72 7.46
CA LEU A 254 -18.56 9.29 7.20
C LEU A 254 -19.75 8.72 8.00
N LEU A 255 -19.85 9.01 9.30
CA LEU A 255 -20.98 8.59 10.14
C LEU A 255 -22.31 9.18 9.67
N SER A 256 -22.32 10.36 9.05
CA SER A 256 -23.53 10.97 8.47
C SER A 256 -24.13 10.16 7.31
N GLN A 257 -23.36 9.27 6.68
CA GLN A 257 -23.84 8.39 5.60
C GLN A 257 -24.68 7.21 6.11
N LEU A 258 -24.62 6.91 7.41
CA LEU A 258 -25.36 5.80 8.01
C LEU A 258 -26.88 6.10 8.04
N PRO A 259 -27.75 5.16 7.61
CA PRO A 259 -29.19 5.35 7.68
C PRO A 259 -29.67 5.35 9.15
N ARG A 260 -30.93 5.76 9.38
CA ARG A 260 -31.54 5.79 10.73
C ARG A 260 -31.42 4.42 11.42
N ARG A 261 -31.21 4.41 12.75
CA ARG A 261 -31.01 3.18 13.56
C ARG A 261 -32.09 2.10 13.33
N SER A 262 -33.35 2.49 13.11
CA SER A 262 -34.44 1.57 12.78
C SER A 262 -34.24 0.86 11.44
N ILE A 263 -33.82 1.59 10.41
CA ILE A 263 -33.53 1.06 9.06
C ILE A 263 -32.29 0.16 9.12
N GLN A 264 -31.26 0.54 9.87
CA GLN A 264 -30.09 -0.32 10.08
C GLN A 264 -30.45 -1.69 10.65
N ARG A 265 -31.34 -1.76 11.65
CA ARG A 265 -31.80 -3.03 12.23
C ARG A 265 -32.49 -3.93 11.20
N VAL A 266 -33.27 -3.35 10.27
CA VAL A 266 -33.89 -4.10 9.17
C VAL A 266 -32.82 -4.66 8.22
N PHE A 267 -31.86 -3.85 7.78
CA PHE A 267 -30.79 -4.37 6.90
C PHE A 267 -29.93 -5.43 7.61
N ILE A 268 -29.65 -5.26 8.90
CA ILE A 268 -28.93 -6.28 9.69
C ILE A 268 -29.72 -7.59 9.75
N SER A 269 -31.04 -7.58 9.97
CA SER A 269 -31.82 -8.83 9.98
C SER A 269 -31.80 -9.52 8.61
N TYR A 270 -31.98 -8.78 7.51
CA TYR A 270 -31.86 -9.34 6.17
C TYR A 270 -30.47 -9.93 5.88
N PHE A 271 -29.40 -9.30 6.36
CA PHE A 271 -28.03 -9.84 6.25
C PHE A 271 -27.87 -11.14 7.07
N MET A 272 -28.29 -11.14 8.34
CA MET A 272 -28.18 -12.30 9.23
C MET A 272 -29.02 -13.48 8.72
N GLU A 273 -30.20 -13.21 8.17
CA GLU A 273 -31.13 -14.23 7.69
C GLU A 273 -30.73 -14.88 6.36
N THR A 274 -29.76 -14.33 5.62
CA THR A 274 -29.40 -14.81 4.27
C THR A 274 -27.91 -15.04 4.08
N ILE A 275 -27.09 -13.99 4.21
CA ILE A 275 -25.66 -14.02 3.88
C ILE A 275 -24.88 -14.66 5.03
N GLU A 276 -25.19 -14.31 6.28
CA GLU A 276 -24.51 -14.88 7.44
C GLU A 276 -24.75 -16.40 7.58
N LYS A 277 -25.95 -16.88 7.23
CA LYS A 277 -26.26 -18.32 7.15
C LYS A 277 -25.42 -19.08 6.13
N THR A 278 -24.84 -18.39 5.14
CA THR A 278 -24.04 -18.99 4.06
C THR A 278 -22.54 -18.90 4.34
N TYR A 279 -22.07 -17.77 4.86
CA TYR A 279 -20.65 -17.46 4.98
C TYR A 279 -20.09 -17.46 6.41
N HIS A 280 -20.94 -17.48 7.44
CA HIS A 280 -20.57 -17.63 8.86
C HIS A 280 -19.43 -16.70 9.34
N ILE A 281 -19.45 -15.44 8.89
CA ILE A 281 -18.34 -14.49 9.06
C ILE A 281 -18.45 -13.64 10.33
N VAL A 282 -19.64 -13.56 10.92
CA VAL A 282 -19.94 -12.78 12.12
C VAL A 282 -20.33 -13.72 13.26
N ASP A 283 -20.12 -13.29 14.51
CA ASP A 283 -20.81 -13.88 15.65
C ASP A 283 -21.90 -12.92 16.06
N GLU A 284 -23.16 -13.31 15.85
CA GLU A 284 -24.34 -12.47 16.01
C GLU A 284 -24.38 -11.81 17.41
N ALA A 285 -24.17 -12.60 18.47
CA ALA A 285 -24.17 -12.13 19.85
C ALA A 285 -23.01 -11.20 20.18
N ALA A 286 -21.85 -11.33 19.53
CA ALA A 286 -20.75 -10.38 19.66
C ALA A 286 -21.02 -9.09 18.89
N TYR A 287 -21.45 -9.18 17.63
CA TYR A 287 -21.76 -8.04 16.78
C TYR A 287 -22.90 -7.19 17.35
N GLU A 288 -23.92 -7.80 17.97
CA GLU A 288 -24.93 -7.04 18.70
C GLU A 288 -24.36 -6.25 19.88
N ARG A 289 -23.41 -6.82 20.65
CA ARG A 289 -22.76 -6.12 21.77
C ARG A 289 -21.92 -4.95 21.26
N GLU A 290 -21.16 -5.16 20.20
CA GLU A 290 -20.36 -4.13 19.53
C GLU A 290 -21.26 -3.01 18.98
N LEU A 291 -22.37 -3.35 18.31
CA LEU A 291 -23.36 -2.39 17.81
C LEU A 291 -24.05 -1.61 18.93
N ARG A 292 -24.35 -2.25 20.07
CA ARG A 292 -24.85 -1.55 21.26
C ARG A 292 -23.80 -0.57 21.80
N ALA A 293 -22.54 -1.00 21.90
CA ALA A 293 -21.44 -0.16 22.38
C ALA A 293 -21.14 1.03 21.44
N PHE A 294 -21.20 0.84 20.12
CA PHE A 294 -21.07 1.90 19.12
C PHE A 294 -22.06 3.06 19.34
N TRP A 295 -23.26 2.75 19.82
CA TRP A 295 -24.31 3.74 20.05
C TRP A 295 -24.29 4.44 21.42
N MET A 296 -23.34 4.07 22.29
CA MET A 296 -23.15 4.72 23.58
C MET A 296 -22.40 6.06 23.45
N PRO A 297 -22.79 7.12 24.17
CA PRO A 297 -22.04 8.38 24.18
C PRO A 297 -20.59 8.18 24.61
N GLY A 298 -19.65 8.80 23.88
CA GLY A 298 -18.21 8.71 24.17
C GLY A 298 -17.53 7.41 23.69
N SER A 299 -18.23 6.54 22.97
CA SER A 299 -17.66 5.31 22.41
C SER A 299 -16.66 5.61 21.29
N VAL A 300 -15.43 5.10 21.43
CA VAL A 300 -14.42 5.15 20.36
C VAL A 300 -14.77 4.07 19.34
N THR A 301 -15.04 4.47 18.10
CA THR A 301 -15.39 3.55 17.01
C THR A 301 -14.15 3.20 16.20
N PRO A 302 -13.67 1.93 16.19
CA PRO A 302 -12.56 1.52 15.32
C PRO A 302 -12.95 1.59 13.84
N GLU A 303 -12.10 2.15 12.98
CA GLU A 303 -12.39 2.22 11.55
C GLU A 303 -12.56 0.84 10.89
N ASP A 304 -11.83 -0.18 11.34
CA ASP A 304 -11.94 -1.54 10.79
C ASP A 304 -13.31 -2.18 11.07
N TRP A 305 -13.84 -2.01 12.29
CA TRP A 305 -15.19 -2.44 12.66
C TRP A 305 -16.26 -1.62 11.92
N LEU A 306 -16.09 -0.30 11.83
CA LEU A 306 -17.02 0.57 11.12
C LEU A 306 -17.11 0.17 9.63
N GLY A 307 -15.96 -0.18 9.02
CA GLY A 307 -15.91 -0.72 7.68
C GLY A 307 -16.69 -2.03 7.51
N VAL A 308 -16.55 -2.99 8.44
CA VAL A 308 -17.38 -4.21 8.47
C VAL A 308 -18.87 -3.85 8.56
N HIS A 309 -19.25 -2.95 9.46
CA HIS A 309 -20.63 -2.51 9.65
C HIS A 309 -21.23 -1.89 8.37
N PHE A 310 -20.48 -1.03 7.67
CA PHE A 310 -20.90 -0.47 6.38
C PHE A 310 -21.19 -1.54 5.33
N VAL A 311 -20.35 -2.57 5.19
CA VAL A 311 -20.58 -3.64 4.20
C VAL A 311 -21.77 -4.52 4.60
N ILE A 312 -21.95 -4.83 5.90
CA ILE A 312 -23.13 -5.53 6.41
C ILE A 312 -24.42 -4.78 6.06
N LEU A 313 -24.46 -3.47 6.31
CA LEU A 313 -25.61 -2.63 5.98
C LEU A 313 -25.87 -2.58 4.47
N SER A 314 -24.82 -2.49 3.65
CA SER A 314 -24.95 -2.49 2.19
C SER A 314 -25.57 -3.79 1.68
N LEU A 315 -24.98 -4.92 2.08
CA LEU A 315 -25.42 -6.26 1.69
C LEU A 315 -26.86 -6.54 2.16
N GLY A 316 -27.18 -6.20 3.42
CA GLY A 316 -28.53 -6.30 3.96
C GLY A 316 -29.55 -5.43 3.22
N CYS A 317 -29.15 -4.21 2.84
CA CYS A 317 -29.95 -3.30 2.02
C CYS A 317 -30.22 -3.87 0.62
N GLN A 318 -29.27 -4.60 0.03
CA GLN A 318 -29.47 -5.24 -1.28
C GLN A 318 -30.43 -6.43 -1.23
N VAL A 319 -30.35 -7.25 -0.18
CA VAL A 319 -31.30 -8.34 0.05
C VAL A 319 -32.71 -7.76 0.29
N TYR A 320 -32.81 -6.68 1.09
CA TYR A 320 -34.05 -5.92 1.24
C TYR A 320 -34.57 -5.39 -0.11
N ASN A 321 -33.75 -4.74 -0.93
CA ASN A 321 -34.16 -4.19 -2.22
C ASN A 321 -34.71 -5.28 -3.16
N HIS A 322 -34.10 -6.48 -3.19
CA HIS A 322 -34.61 -7.61 -3.97
C HIS A 322 -35.96 -8.14 -3.45
N HIS A 323 -36.20 -8.10 -2.13
CA HIS A 323 -37.50 -8.42 -1.54
C HIS A 323 -38.54 -7.33 -1.85
N ALA A 324 -38.21 -6.07 -1.57
CA ALA A 324 -39.06 -4.89 -1.79
C ALA A 324 -39.50 -4.75 -3.26
N PHE A 325 -38.61 -5.02 -4.21
CA PHE A 325 -38.95 -5.07 -5.64
C PHE A 325 -40.02 -6.10 -5.97
N ARG A 326 -40.04 -7.26 -5.28
CA ARG A 326 -41.06 -8.30 -5.48
C ARG A 326 -42.38 -8.01 -4.76
N THR A 327 -42.35 -7.22 -3.67
CA THR A 327 -43.55 -6.84 -2.90
C THR A 327 -44.13 -5.49 -3.27
N GLY A 328 -43.50 -4.74 -4.20
CA GLY A 328 -43.94 -3.40 -4.59
C GLY A 328 -43.64 -2.31 -3.54
N GLN A 329 -42.66 -2.53 -2.66
CA GLN A 329 -42.22 -1.57 -1.66
C GLN A 329 -41.08 -0.68 -2.20
N ASP A 330 -40.90 0.50 -1.60
CA ASP A 330 -39.84 1.43 -1.95
C ASP A 330 -38.44 0.80 -1.78
N ILE A 331 -37.58 1.00 -2.78
CA ILE A 331 -36.19 0.50 -2.78
C ILE A 331 -35.20 1.62 -2.45
N TYR A 332 -34.08 1.25 -1.83
CA TYR A 332 -32.97 2.15 -1.55
C TYR A 332 -31.89 2.02 -2.63
N GLU A 333 -32.16 2.47 -3.86
CA GLU A 333 -31.31 2.21 -5.03
C GLU A 333 -29.85 2.68 -4.85
N ALA A 334 -29.64 3.94 -4.45
CA ALA A 334 -28.29 4.52 -4.36
C ALA A 334 -27.59 4.28 -3.01
N LEU A 335 -28.25 3.66 -2.02
CA LEU A 335 -27.71 3.52 -0.67
C LEU A 335 -26.59 2.46 -0.55
N PRO A 336 -26.71 1.24 -1.12
CA PRO A 336 -25.67 0.22 -1.03
C PRO A 336 -24.30 0.69 -1.54
N VAL A 337 -24.27 1.40 -2.67
CA VAL A 337 -23.02 1.93 -3.24
C VAL A 337 -22.38 2.98 -2.33
N ARG A 338 -23.15 3.90 -1.74
CA ARG A 338 -22.60 4.87 -0.78
C ARG A 338 -22.02 4.19 0.46
N LEU A 339 -22.73 3.19 1.00
CA LEU A 339 -22.24 2.41 2.14
C LEU A 339 -20.93 1.67 1.80
N LEU A 340 -20.79 1.13 0.59
CA LEU A 340 -19.54 0.50 0.13
C LEU A 340 -18.40 1.50 -0.07
N SER A 341 -18.67 2.72 -0.56
CA SER A 341 -17.69 3.81 -0.58
C SER A 341 -17.22 4.19 0.83
N GLY A 342 -18.14 4.25 1.79
CA GLY A 342 -17.80 4.45 3.21
C GLY A 342 -16.91 3.33 3.77
N ALA A 343 -17.19 2.07 3.42
CA ALA A 343 -16.35 0.94 3.79
C ALA A 343 -14.95 0.98 3.12
N GLU A 344 -14.85 1.40 1.86
CA GLU A 344 -13.58 1.60 1.16
C GLU A 344 -12.73 2.70 1.83
N LEU A 345 -13.38 3.79 2.30
CA LEU A 345 -12.69 4.82 3.08
C LEU A 345 -12.22 4.29 4.44
N CYS A 346 -13.04 3.49 5.14
CA CYS A 346 -12.62 2.82 6.38
C CYS A 346 -11.36 1.96 6.16
N LEU A 347 -11.35 1.11 5.12
CA LEU A 347 -10.20 0.28 4.77
C LEU A 347 -8.94 1.12 4.54
N LYS A 348 -9.03 2.22 3.79
CA LYS A 348 -7.89 3.11 3.49
C LYS A 348 -7.30 3.80 4.71
N ARG A 349 -8.10 4.04 5.75
CA ARG A 349 -7.64 4.59 7.04
C ARG A 349 -6.93 3.57 7.93
N THR A 350 -6.94 2.28 7.56
CA THR A 350 -6.28 1.22 8.32
C THR A 350 -4.95 0.78 7.69
N PRO A 351 -3.97 0.29 8.48
CA PRO A 351 -2.70 -0.24 7.97
C PRO A 351 -2.84 -1.66 7.37
N PHE A 352 -3.91 -1.94 6.61
CA PHE A 352 -4.38 -3.30 6.27
C PHE A 352 -3.36 -4.23 5.61
N LEU A 353 -2.38 -3.68 4.87
CA LEU A 353 -1.31 -4.47 4.24
C LEU A 353 -0.15 -4.82 5.17
N PHE A 354 0.06 -4.03 6.24
CA PHE A 354 1.19 -4.17 7.16
C PHE A 354 0.76 -4.81 8.49
N HIS A 355 -0.41 -4.42 9.00
CA HIS A 355 -0.96 -4.92 10.25
C HIS A 355 -2.48 -5.19 10.08
N PRO A 356 -2.85 -6.24 9.32
CA PRO A 356 -4.24 -6.67 9.21
C PRO A 356 -4.82 -7.08 10.57
N SER A 357 -6.08 -6.71 10.81
CA SER A 357 -6.91 -7.17 11.93
C SER A 357 -7.92 -8.22 11.44
N LEU A 358 -8.57 -8.90 12.37
CA LEU A 358 -9.64 -9.85 12.02
C LEU A 358 -10.82 -9.14 11.33
N ASN A 359 -11.15 -7.91 11.74
CA ASN A 359 -12.18 -7.09 11.09
C ASN A 359 -11.77 -6.66 9.68
N ILE A 360 -10.49 -6.38 9.42
CA ILE A 360 -9.99 -6.10 8.07
C ILE A 360 -10.19 -7.31 7.15
N ILE A 361 -9.90 -8.53 7.61
CA ILE A 361 -10.14 -9.74 6.82
C ILE A 361 -11.65 -9.94 6.59
N LYS A 362 -12.49 -9.76 7.63
CA LYS A 362 -13.95 -9.83 7.49
C LYS A 362 -14.48 -8.81 6.47
N MET A 363 -14.04 -7.56 6.57
CA MET A 363 -14.42 -6.46 5.67
C MET A 363 -14.05 -6.77 4.22
N LEU A 364 -12.79 -7.16 3.95
CA LEU A 364 -12.35 -7.53 2.61
C LEU A 364 -13.10 -8.74 2.04
N SER A 365 -13.41 -9.73 2.88
CA SER A 365 -14.23 -10.89 2.51
C SER A 365 -15.66 -10.49 2.15
N LEU A 366 -16.29 -9.65 2.96
CA LEU A 366 -17.61 -9.08 2.68
C LEU A 366 -17.60 -8.17 1.44
N MET A 367 -16.50 -7.47 1.15
CA MET A 367 -16.33 -6.69 -0.09
C MET A 367 -16.23 -7.59 -1.33
N VAL A 368 -15.59 -8.77 -1.25
CA VAL A 368 -15.67 -9.80 -2.31
C VAL A 368 -17.11 -10.25 -2.51
N ILE A 369 -17.83 -10.57 -1.43
CA ILE A 369 -19.23 -11.00 -1.48
C ILE A 369 -20.12 -9.90 -2.08
N ALA A 370 -19.95 -8.64 -1.67
CA ALA A 370 -20.63 -7.49 -2.25
C ALA A 370 -20.40 -7.41 -3.77
N LYS A 371 -19.13 -7.43 -4.21
CA LYS A 371 -18.78 -7.43 -5.63
C LYS A 371 -19.41 -8.60 -6.40
N GLN A 372 -19.53 -9.78 -5.77
CA GLN A 372 -20.27 -10.96 -6.28
C GLN A 372 -21.81 -10.83 -6.26
N VAL A 373 -22.39 -9.86 -5.54
CA VAL A 373 -23.85 -9.65 -5.49
C VAL A 373 -24.30 -8.50 -6.39
N TYR A 374 -23.57 -7.38 -6.44
CA TYR A 374 -23.97 -6.21 -7.24
C TYR A 374 -23.55 -6.30 -8.71
N ALA A 375 -22.41 -6.92 -9.02
CA ALA A 375 -21.74 -6.68 -10.30
C ALA A 375 -21.09 -7.94 -10.88
N MET A 376 -21.76 -9.10 -10.90
CA MET A 376 -21.18 -10.31 -11.50
C MET A 376 -21.15 -10.25 -13.03
N SER A 377 -19.99 -9.87 -13.55
CA SER A 377 -19.55 -10.07 -14.94
C SER A 377 -18.25 -10.88 -14.98
N CYS A 378 -17.87 -11.37 -16.15
CA CYS A 378 -16.61 -12.08 -16.39
C CYS A 378 -15.36 -11.31 -15.90
N HIS A 379 -15.33 -9.99 -16.08
CA HIS A 379 -14.26 -9.10 -15.61
C HIS A 379 -14.26 -8.93 -14.09
N GLN A 380 -15.46 -8.85 -13.49
CA GLN A 380 -15.61 -8.64 -12.05
C GLN A 380 -15.29 -9.93 -11.28
N ALA A 381 -15.62 -11.10 -11.83
CA ALA A 381 -15.18 -12.40 -11.30
C ALA A 381 -13.64 -12.50 -11.26
N ASP A 382 -12.94 -12.15 -12.35
CA ASP A 382 -11.47 -12.12 -12.40
C ASP A 382 -10.86 -11.22 -11.31
N THR A 383 -11.46 -10.05 -11.05
CA THR A 383 -10.98 -9.14 -10.00
C THR A 383 -11.36 -9.60 -8.59
N CYS A 384 -12.48 -10.32 -8.42
CA CYS A 384 -12.76 -11.04 -7.18
C CYS A 384 -11.68 -12.10 -6.88
N TRP A 385 -11.17 -12.84 -7.87
CA TRP A 385 -10.07 -13.80 -7.65
C TRP A 385 -8.81 -13.13 -7.09
N GLN A 386 -8.42 -11.97 -7.64
CA GLN A 386 -7.27 -11.21 -7.13
C GLN A 386 -7.47 -10.76 -5.67
N LEU A 387 -8.69 -10.31 -5.33
CA LEU A 387 -9.04 -9.85 -4.00
C LEU A 387 -9.12 -10.99 -2.98
N THR A 388 -9.69 -12.13 -3.35
CA THR A 388 -9.69 -13.34 -2.51
C THR A 388 -8.28 -13.86 -2.26
N GLY A 389 -7.41 -13.86 -3.27
CA GLY A 389 -6.00 -14.17 -3.08
C GLY A 389 -5.26 -13.19 -2.14
N LEU A 390 -5.67 -11.92 -2.08
CA LEU A 390 -5.19 -10.96 -1.08
C LEU A 390 -5.72 -11.32 0.32
N VAL A 391 -7.02 -11.60 0.46
CA VAL A 391 -7.64 -12.05 1.72
C VAL A 391 -6.92 -13.29 2.28
N ALA A 392 -6.67 -14.31 1.45
CA ALA A 392 -5.96 -15.52 1.84
C ALA A 392 -4.50 -15.23 2.30
N ARG A 393 -3.79 -14.32 1.63
CA ARG A 393 -2.44 -13.89 2.04
C ARG A 393 -2.45 -13.14 3.37
N LEU A 394 -3.40 -12.23 3.58
CA LEU A 394 -3.54 -11.49 4.85
C LEU A 394 -3.90 -12.44 6.01
N ALA A 395 -4.85 -13.35 5.80
CA ALA A 395 -5.20 -14.41 6.75
C ALA A 395 -4.01 -15.31 7.10
N THR A 396 -3.19 -15.66 6.10
CA THR A 396 -1.95 -16.43 6.31
C THR A 396 -0.92 -15.63 7.11
N SER A 397 -0.73 -14.33 6.83
CA SER A 397 0.21 -13.47 7.57
C SER A 397 -0.22 -13.18 9.01
N MET A 398 -1.52 -13.21 9.30
CA MET A 398 -2.07 -13.17 10.67
C MET A 398 -1.94 -14.50 11.42
N GLY A 399 -1.48 -15.58 10.75
CA GLY A 399 -1.36 -16.90 11.36
C GLY A 399 -2.68 -17.63 11.60
N LEU A 400 -3.78 -17.25 10.91
CA LEU A 400 -5.12 -17.84 11.14
C LEU A 400 -5.22 -19.34 10.84
N ARG A 401 -4.26 -19.89 10.08
CA ARG A 401 -4.11 -21.32 9.76
C ARG A 401 -3.61 -22.17 10.94
N THR A 402 -2.99 -21.55 11.95
CA THR A 402 -2.28 -22.26 13.02
C THR A 402 -3.11 -22.31 14.29
N ASP A 403 -3.33 -23.53 14.79
CA ASP A 403 -3.92 -23.80 16.11
C ASP A 403 -2.96 -23.49 17.28
N VAL A 404 -1.78 -22.93 16.99
CA VAL A 404 -0.83 -22.48 18.02
C VAL A 404 -1.35 -21.17 18.63
N PRO A 405 -1.61 -21.12 19.95
CA PRO A 405 -2.12 -19.92 20.58
C PRO A 405 -1.11 -18.77 20.47
N VAL A 406 -1.60 -17.58 20.08
CA VAL A 406 -0.77 -16.39 19.82
C VAL A 406 -0.47 -15.60 21.10
N SER A 407 -1.29 -15.77 22.13
CA SER A 407 -1.11 -15.31 23.50
C SER A 407 -1.02 -16.51 24.43
N ASP A 408 -0.47 -16.32 25.63
CA ASP A 408 -0.44 -17.39 26.66
C ASP A 408 -1.87 -17.77 27.14
N GLU A 409 -2.85 -16.88 26.96
CA GLU A 409 -4.29 -17.11 27.18
C GLU A 409 -5.11 -16.49 26.02
N PRO A 410 -5.44 -17.24 24.95
CA PRO A 410 -6.41 -16.78 23.95
C PRO A 410 -7.84 -17.04 24.43
N THR A 411 -8.77 -16.13 24.15
CA THR A 411 -10.18 -16.43 24.48
C THR A 411 -10.73 -17.52 23.54
N PRO A 412 -11.54 -18.48 24.02
CA PRO A 412 -12.15 -19.50 23.15
C PRO A 412 -13.02 -18.89 22.03
N TYR A 413 -13.54 -17.68 22.25
CA TYR A 413 -14.24 -16.87 21.26
C TYR A 413 -13.31 -16.43 20.11
N GLU A 414 -12.12 -15.91 20.41
CA GLU A 414 -11.15 -15.52 19.39
C GLU A 414 -10.69 -16.70 18.55
N GLU A 415 -10.37 -17.84 19.15
CA GLU A 415 -9.97 -19.04 18.39
C GLU A 415 -11.08 -19.51 17.46
N LYS A 416 -12.33 -19.61 17.97
CA LYS A 416 -13.52 -19.92 17.17
C LYS A 416 -13.65 -18.97 15.97
N MET A 417 -13.37 -17.68 16.16
CA MET A 417 -13.50 -16.68 15.10
C MET A 417 -12.33 -16.67 14.11
N LYS A 418 -11.11 -16.93 14.57
CA LYS A 418 -9.93 -17.16 13.71
C LYS A 418 -10.17 -18.35 12.79
N ARG A 419 -10.64 -19.49 13.35
CA ARG A 419 -11.01 -20.70 12.59
C ARG A 419 -12.11 -20.40 11.56
N ARG A 420 -13.23 -19.80 11.97
CA ARG A 420 -14.33 -19.43 11.03
C ARG A 420 -13.86 -18.58 9.86
N VAL A 421 -13.12 -17.51 10.15
CA VAL A 421 -12.62 -16.58 9.12
C VAL A 421 -11.58 -17.27 8.21
N TRP A 422 -10.76 -18.18 8.74
CA TRP A 422 -9.87 -19.03 7.93
C TRP A 422 -10.66 -19.96 7.00
N THR A 423 -11.61 -20.74 7.52
CA THR A 423 -12.48 -21.63 6.73
C THR A 423 -13.19 -20.86 5.61
N LEU A 424 -13.69 -19.66 5.89
CA LEU A 424 -14.31 -18.79 4.90
C LEU A 424 -13.32 -18.31 3.82
N ALA A 425 -12.14 -17.82 4.20
CA ALA A 425 -11.13 -17.38 3.24
C ALA A 425 -10.74 -18.52 2.28
N VAL A 426 -10.60 -19.73 2.80
CA VAL A 426 -10.34 -20.94 2.03
C VAL A 426 -11.52 -21.29 1.11
N TYR A 427 -12.76 -21.31 1.61
CA TYR A 427 -13.96 -21.57 0.82
C TYR A 427 -14.10 -20.59 -0.35
N MET A 428 -13.91 -19.29 -0.10
CA MET A 428 -13.97 -18.27 -1.15
C MET A 428 -12.87 -18.47 -2.20
N GLU A 429 -11.65 -18.81 -1.79
CA GLU A 429 -10.52 -19.02 -2.70
C GLU A 429 -10.74 -20.24 -3.60
N MET A 430 -11.28 -21.34 -3.07
CA MET A 430 -11.72 -22.50 -3.86
C MET A 430 -12.84 -22.14 -4.82
N LYS A 431 -13.93 -21.53 -4.33
CA LYS A 431 -15.09 -21.10 -5.11
C LYS A 431 -14.68 -20.20 -6.29
N GLN A 432 -13.82 -19.22 -6.01
CA GLN A 432 -13.41 -18.23 -7.00
C GLN A 432 -12.39 -18.79 -8.00
N SER A 433 -11.50 -19.69 -7.56
CA SER A 433 -10.58 -20.42 -8.45
C SER A 433 -11.35 -21.34 -9.42
N LEU A 434 -12.39 -22.03 -8.95
CA LEU A 434 -13.28 -22.84 -9.79
C LEU A 434 -14.04 -21.98 -10.81
N VAL A 435 -14.72 -20.92 -10.36
CA VAL A 435 -15.55 -20.06 -11.23
C VAL A 435 -14.73 -19.34 -12.31
N CYS A 436 -13.52 -18.85 -11.97
CA CYS A 436 -12.64 -18.18 -12.93
C CYS A 436 -11.70 -19.13 -13.69
N GLY A 437 -11.71 -20.44 -13.40
CA GLY A 437 -10.74 -21.37 -13.97
C GLY A 437 -9.29 -21.00 -13.66
N MET A 438 -9.03 -20.53 -12.45
CA MET A 438 -7.72 -20.07 -11.99
C MET A 438 -7.08 -21.12 -11.06
N PRO A 439 -5.75 -21.14 -10.89
CA PRO A 439 -5.10 -22.08 -9.99
C PRO A 439 -5.40 -21.72 -8.52
N LEU A 440 -5.64 -22.73 -7.69
CA LEU A 440 -5.79 -22.56 -6.25
C LEU A 440 -4.47 -22.07 -5.64
N LEU A 441 -4.47 -20.95 -4.90
CA LEU A 441 -3.25 -20.40 -4.30
C LEU A 441 -2.87 -21.03 -2.95
N LEU A 442 -3.71 -21.92 -2.42
CA LEU A 442 -3.54 -22.64 -1.16
C LEU A 442 -2.89 -24.01 -1.37
N ARG A 443 -2.06 -24.45 -0.42
CA ARG A 443 -1.44 -25.79 -0.44
C ARG A 443 -2.37 -26.82 0.20
N SER A 444 -2.21 -28.10 -0.14
CA SER A 444 -2.97 -29.19 0.50
C SER A 444 -2.81 -29.22 2.02
N SER A 445 -1.66 -28.81 2.56
CA SER A 445 -1.44 -28.65 4.02
C SER A 445 -2.29 -27.56 4.66
N ASP A 446 -2.65 -26.52 3.89
CA ASP A 446 -3.44 -25.38 4.37
C ASP A 446 -4.93 -25.76 4.44
N MET A 447 -5.33 -26.71 3.58
CA MET A 447 -6.64 -27.37 3.56
C MET A 447 -6.80 -28.43 4.65
N ALA A 448 -5.71 -29.12 5.02
CA ALA A 448 -5.74 -30.21 6.00
C ALA A 448 -6.16 -29.77 7.41
N ALA A 449 -6.04 -28.48 7.73
CA ALA A 449 -6.54 -27.89 8.98
C ALA A 449 -8.08 -27.67 9.01
N LEU A 450 -8.79 -28.08 7.96
CA LEU A 450 -10.25 -28.01 7.85
C LEU A 450 -10.93 -29.40 7.87
N LEU A 451 -10.15 -30.47 7.97
CA LEU A 451 -10.57 -31.86 8.04
C LEU A 451 -10.28 -32.44 9.43
#